data_AF-A0A7S1DP04-F1
#
_entry.id   AF-A0A7S1DP04-F1
#
_cell.length_a   1.000
_cell.length_b   1.000
_cell.length_c   1.000
_cell.angle_alpha   90.00
_cell.angle_beta   90.00
_cell.angle_gamma   90.00
#
_symmetry.space_group_name_H-M   'P 1'
#
loop_
_entity.id
_entity.type
_entity.pdbx_description
1 polymer ?
#
loop_
_entity_poly.entity_id
_entity_poly.type
_entity_poly.pdbx_seq_one_letter_code
_entity_poly.pdbx_strand_id
1 'polypeptide(L)'
;RRKRRKRRKRRKRRKRKRKKRSRSRSRNRNRRRLTQRRTRYHCLEHSMYAPMTDMLGAVEKHHVTFACTGATEPILVGPDLERAIVRPTMLVDISVPHNIDDEGANEIDDCRAYNV
;
A
#
# COMPACT_ATOMS: atom_id res chain seq x y z
N ARG A 1 -15.29 -41.12 -5.40
CA ARG A 1 -14.94 -40.30 -4.19
C ARG A 1 -13.58 -39.56 -4.26
N ARG A 2 -12.48 -40.15 -4.77
CA ARG A 2 -11.12 -39.52 -4.82
C ARG A 2 -11.02 -38.21 -5.61
N LYS A 3 -11.68 -38.09 -6.77
CA LYS A 3 -11.67 -36.86 -7.61
C LYS A 3 -12.24 -35.62 -6.90
N ARG A 4 -13.31 -35.78 -6.09
CA ARG A 4 -13.91 -34.68 -5.29
C ARG A 4 -12.96 -34.15 -4.21
N ARG A 5 -12.21 -35.02 -3.52
CA ARG A 5 -11.19 -34.62 -2.51
C ARG A 5 -10.05 -33.81 -3.14
N LYS A 6 -9.53 -34.22 -4.31
CA LYS A 6 -8.47 -33.47 -5.03
C LYS A 6 -8.94 -32.06 -5.47
N ARG A 7 -10.17 -31.93 -5.98
CA ARG A 7 -10.77 -30.61 -6.33
C ARG A 7 -10.91 -29.67 -5.12
N ARG A 8 -11.38 -30.19 -3.96
CA ARG A 8 -11.47 -29.40 -2.71
C ARG A 8 -10.09 -28.91 -2.24
N LYS A 9 -9.05 -29.74 -2.26
CA LYS A 9 -7.68 -29.33 -1.89
C LYS A 9 -7.12 -28.25 -2.81
N ARG A 10 -7.31 -28.36 -4.14
CA ARG A 10 -6.90 -27.33 -5.11
C ARG A 10 -7.61 -25.99 -4.89
N ARG A 11 -8.94 -26.00 -4.64
CA ARG A 11 -9.69 -24.78 -4.30
C ARG A 11 -9.18 -24.10 -3.01
N LYS A 12 -8.92 -24.87 -1.94
CA LYS A 12 -8.35 -24.33 -0.69
C LYS A 12 -6.96 -23.70 -0.91
N ARG A 13 -6.08 -24.35 -1.69
CA ARG A 13 -4.76 -23.79 -2.05
C ARG A 13 -4.87 -22.50 -2.86
N ARG A 14 -5.77 -22.42 -3.85
CA ARG A 14 -6.02 -21.21 -4.64
C ARG A 14 -6.57 -20.07 -3.79
N LYS A 15 -7.51 -20.34 -2.87
CA LYS A 15 -8.02 -19.33 -1.92
C LYS A 15 -6.92 -18.81 -1.00
N ARG A 16 -6.05 -19.68 -0.47
CA ARG A 16 -4.90 -19.28 0.35
C ARG A 16 -3.88 -18.43 -0.44
N LYS A 17 -3.60 -18.78 -1.71
CA LYS A 17 -2.74 -17.97 -2.59
C LYS A 17 -3.35 -16.59 -2.90
N ARG A 18 -4.66 -16.51 -3.18
CA ARG A 18 -5.37 -15.22 -3.35
C ARG A 18 -5.35 -14.39 -2.05
N LYS A 19 -5.61 -15.01 -0.89
CA LYS A 19 -5.57 -14.35 0.43
C LYS A 19 -4.17 -13.81 0.79
N LYS A 20 -3.10 -14.38 0.25
CA LYS A 20 -1.72 -13.86 0.41
C LYS A 20 -1.43 -12.64 -0.47
N ARG A 21 -2.12 -12.48 -1.61
CA ARG A 21 -1.87 -11.41 -2.60
C ARG A 21 -2.66 -10.13 -2.33
N SER A 22 -3.77 -10.19 -1.59
CA SER A 22 -4.66 -9.05 -1.33
C SER A 22 -4.47 -8.46 0.07
N ARG A 23 -3.24 -8.07 0.42
CA ARG A 23 -2.93 -7.42 1.70
C ARG A 23 -2.72 -5.93 1.46
N SER A 24 -3.63 -5.10 1.95
CA SER A 24 -3.47 -3.64 2.01
C SER A 24 -2.84 -3.26 3.34
N ARG A 25 -1.86 -2.35 3.36
CA ARG A 25 -1.30 -1.77 4.60
C ARG A 25 -1.66 -0.30 4.67
N SER A 26 -2.03 0.17 5.85
CA SER A 26 -2.44 1.56 6.07
C SER A 26 -1.55 2.16 7.16
N ARG A 27 -1.02 3.36 6.90
CA ARG A 27 -0.20 4.11 7.84
C ARG A 27 -0.94 5.36 8.25
N ASN A 28 -0.88 5.68 9.54
CA ASN A 28 -1.46 6.88 10.08
C ASN A 28 -0.68 7.28 11.33
N ARG A 29 -0.55 8.58 11.60
CA ARG A 29 0.05 9.06 12.83
C ARG A 29 -0.73 8.58 14.07
N ASN A 30 -2.06 8.49 13.96
CA ASN A 30 -2.92 8.08 15.08
C ASN A 30 -3.42 6.63 14.93
N ARG A 31 -2.85 5.71 15.73
CA ARG A 31 -3.24 4.29 15.77
C ARG A 31 -4.73 4.07 16.09
N ARG A 32 -5.34 4.92 16.95
CA ARG A 32 -6.76 4.79 17.33
C ARG A 32 -7.69 4.97 16.13
N ARG A 33 -7.32 5.81 15.15
CA ARG A 33 -8.11 6.02 13.93
C ARG A 33 -8.17 4.76 13.05
N LEU A 34 -7.07 4.01 12.93
CA LEU A 34 -7.11 2.72 12.21
C LEU A 34 -7.96 1.70 12.94
N THR A 35 -7.88 1.64 14.26
CA THR A 35 -8.70 0.72 15.05
C THR A 35 -10.19 0.99 14.83
N GLN A 36 -10.61 2.27 14.90
CA GLN A 36 -12.00 2.67 14.61
C GLN A 36 -12.45 2.31 13.18
N ARG A 37 -11.56 2.47 12.17
CA ARG A 37 -11.88 2.07 10.79
C ARG A 37 -12.05 0.56 10.65
N ARG A 38 -11.20 -0.23 11.32
CA ARG A 38 -11.31 -1.70 11.32
C ARG A 38 -12.63 -2.17 11.96
N THR A 39 -13.11 -1.51 13.02
CA THR A 39 -14.40 -1.86 13.64
C THR A 39 -15.59 -1.55 12.73
N ARG A 40 -15.54 -0.44 11.97
CA ARG A 40 -16.63 -0.05 11.06
C ARG A 40 -16.71 -0.89 9.79
N TYR A 41 -15.57 -1.36 9.28
CA TYR A 41 -15.51 -2.10 8.01
C TYR A 41 -14.90 -3.49 8.21
N HIS A 42 -15.76 -4.49 8.30
CA HIS A 42 -15.37 -5.90 8.51
C HIS A 42 -14.49 -6.47 7.37
N CYS A 43 -14.45 -5.81 6.21
CA CYS A 43 -13.60 -6.19 5.07
C CYS A 43 -12.13 -5.71 5.20
N LEU A 44 -11.82 -4.83 6.16
CA LEU A 44 -10.46 -4.31 6.41
C LEU A 44 -9.59 -5.25 7.26
N GLU A 45 -9.92 -6.55 7.33
CA GLU A 45 -9.20 -7.60 8.09
C GLU A 45 -7.66 -7.54 7.92
N HIS A 46 -7.17 -6.98 6.82
CA HIS A 46 -5.75 -7.03 6.43
C HIS A 46 -5.01 -5.70 6.52
N SER A 47 -5.69 -4.59 6.89
CA SER A 47 -5.07 -3.27 7.08
C SER A 47 -4.07 -3.31 8.23
N MET A 48 -2.81 -3.64 7.98
CA MET A 48 -1.78 -3.60 9.02
C MET A 48 -1.31 -2.18 9.23
N TYR A 49 -1.33 -1.75 10.50
CA TYR A 49 -0.72 -0.52 10.93
C TYR A 49 0.79 -0.62 10.80
N ALA A 50 1.40 0.38 10.16
CA ALA A 50 2.83 0.62 10.27
C ALA A 50 3.04 2.08 10.72
N PRO A 51 4.10 2.34 11.52
CA PRO A 51 4.46 3.71 11.90
C PRO A 51 4.88 4.52 10.66
N MET A 52 4.82 5.86 10.76
CA MET A 52 5.21 6.72 9.64
C MET A 52 6.69 6.58 9.28
N THR A 53 7.54 6.22 10.25
CA THR A 53 8.97 5.96 10.02
C THR A 53 9.23 4.79 9.05
N ASP A 54 8.26 3.89 8.84
CA ASP A 54 8.34 2.77 7.88
C ASP A 54 7.55 3.07 6.58
N MET A 55 7.44 4.34 6.19
CA MET A 55 6.76 4.73 4.95
C MET A 55 7.51 4.28 3.69
N LEU A 56 8.83 4.44 3.63
CA LEU A 56 9.60 3.98 2.47
C LEU A 56 9.58 2.46 2.34
N GLY A 57 9.66 1.75 3.46
CA GLY A 57 9.44 0.29 3.49
C GLY A 57 8.03 -0.14 3.09
N ALA A 58 7.07 0.79 2.93
CA ALA A 58 5.81 0.56 2.22
C ALA A 58 6.00 0.45 0.74
N VAL A 59 6.63 1.49 0.20
CA VAL A 59 6.66 1.81 -1.21
C VAL A 59 7.38 0.65 -1.89
N GLU A 60 8.52 0.26 -1.32
CA GLU A 60 9.30 -0.92 -1.73
C GLU A 60 8.47 -2.23 -1.81
N LYS A 61 7.46 -2.40 -0.95
CA LYS A 61 6.71 -3.66 -0.81
C LYS A 61 5.41 -3.71 -1.61
N HIS A 62 4.91 -2.57 -2.11
CA HIS A 62 3.58 -2.49 -2.75
C HIS A 62 3.69 -1.85 -4.14
N HIS A 63 2.94 -2.38 -5.10
CA HIS A 63 2.91 -1.82 -6.46
C HIS A 63 2.08 -0.54 -6.59
N VAL A 64 1.22 -0.25 -5.60
CA VAL A 64 0.38 0.95 -5.59
C VAL A 64 0.37 1.52 -4.17
N THR A 65 0.71 2.80 -4.03
CA THR A 65 0.71 3.52 -2.75
C THR A 65 -0.17 4.75 -2.85
N PHE A 66 -1.10 4.90 -1.91
CA PHE A 66 -1.96 6.07 -1.80
C PHE A 66 -1.44 6.99 -0.68
N ALA A 67 -1.11 8.23 -1.02
CA ALA A 67 -0.78 9.28 -0.07
C ALA A 67 -2.02 10.17 0.17
N CYS A 68 -2.36 10.37 1.45
CA CYS A 68 -3.62 11.03 1.85
C CYS A 68 -3.53 11.61 3.27
N THR A 69 -2.43 12.28 3.56
CA THR A 69 -2.15 12.91 4.85
C THR A 69 -2.48 14.40 4.81
N GLY A 70 -2.53 15.03 5.99
CA GLY A 70 -2.66 16.49 6.11
C GLY A 70 -1.31 17.18 6.33
N ALA A 71 -0.23 16.64 5.79
CA ALA A 71 1.06 17.32 5.81
C ALA A 71 1.02 18.54 4.87
N THR A 72 1.73 19.59 5.26
CA THR A 72 1.86 20.83 4.48
C THR A 72 3.01 20.79 3.50
N GLU A 73 3.91 19.82 3.65
CA GLU A 73 5.09 19.60 2.81
C GLU A 73 5.10 18.15 2.30
N PRO A 74 5.70 17.88 1.12
CA PRO A 74 5.88 16.53 0.60
C PRO A 74 6.66 15.66 1.59
N ILE A 75 6.15 14.45 1.84
CA ILE A 75 6.79 13.47 2.73
C ILE A 75 7.53 12.40 1.92
N LEU A 76 7.12 12.19 0.67
CA LEU A 76 7.77 11.29 -0.27
C LEU A 76 8.47 12.11 -1.34
N VAL A 77 9.79 12.22 -1.23
CA VAL A 77 10.65 13.03 -2.10
C VAL A 77 11.50 12.15 -3.03
N GLY A 78 11.89 12.68 -4.20
CA GLY A 78 12.66 11.94 -5.22
C GLY A 78 13.84 11.12 -4.67
N PRO A 79 14.79 11.71 -3.93
CA PRO A 79 15.98 10.99 -3.43
C PRO A 79 15.67 9.79 -2.52
N ASP A 80 14.58 9.87 -1.76
CA ASP A 80 14.15 8.78 -0.87
C ASP A 80 13.39 7.70 -1.65
N LEU A 81 12.61 8.12 -2.66
CA LEU A 81 11.87 7.22 -3.54
C LEU A 81 12.80 6.43 -4.44
N GLU A 82 13.86 7.04 -4.97
CA GLU A 82 14.83 6.38 -5.84
C GLU A 82 15.46 5.17 -5.15
N ARG A 83 15.75 5.29 -3.85
CA ARG A 83 16.28 4.19 -3.04
C ARG A 83 15.22 3.13 -2.69
N ALA A 84 13.95 3.51 -2.62
CA ALA A 84 12.86 2.64 -2.20
C ALA A 84 12.21 1.88 -3.36
N ILE A 85 12.26 2.43 -4.57
CA ILE A 85 11.61 1.86 -5.75
C ILE A 85 12.53 0.81 -6.37
N VAL A 86 12.26 -0.45 -6.04
CA VAL A 86 12.98 -1.63 -6.56
C VAL A 86 12.15 -2.41 -7.58
N ARG A 87 10.97 -1.89 -7.95
CA ARG A 87 10.00 -2.53 -8.85
C ARG A 87 9.01 -1.50 -9.42
N PRO A 88 8.31 -1.82 -10.51
CA PRO A 88 7.20 -1.02 -11.03
C PRO A 88 6.19 -0.64 -9.95
N THR A 89 6.10 0.66 -9.67
CA THR A 89 5.33 1.23 -8.56
C THR A 89 4.54 2.45 -9.03
N MET A 90 3.26 2.47 -8.65
CA MET A 90 2.35 3.58 -8.85
C MET A 90 2.15 4.33 -7.54
N LEU A 91 2.34 5.64 -7.58
CA LEU A 91 2.10 6.55 -6.47
C LEU A 91 0.87 7.38 -6.80
N VAL A 92 -0.11 7.40 -5.90
CA VAL A 92 -1.35 8.17 -6.07
C VAL A 92 -1.48 9.11 -4.89
N ASP A 93 -1.36 10.39 -5.16
CA ASP A 93 -1.58 11.46 -4.19
C ASP A 93 -2.99 12.02 -4.36
N ILE A 94 -3.75 12.04 -3.27
CA ILE A 94 -5.09 12.64 -3.22
C ILE A 94 -5.16 13.81 -2.25
N SER A 95 -4.01 14.32 -1.80
CA SER A 95 -3.91 15.42 -0.85
C SER A 95 -3.57 16.75 -1.51
N VAL A 96 -4.06 17.83 -0.91
CA VAL A 96 -3.70 19.22 -1.21
C VAL A 96 -3.50 19.93 0.14
N PRO A 97 -2.29 20.42 0.47
CA PRO A 97 -1.04 20.34 -0.29
C PRO A 97 -0.56 18.90 -0.54
N HIS A 98 0.21 18.71 -1.61
CA HIS A 98 0.67 17.38 -2.03
C HIS A 98 1.65 16.75 -1.02
N ASN A 99 1.54 15.45 -0.84
CA ASN A 99 2.41 14.62 0.00
C ASN A 99 3.52 13.95 -0.78
N ILE A 100 3.42 13.91 -2.11
CA ILE A 100 4.40 13.34 -3.02
C ILE A 100 4.97 14.47 -3.86
N ASP A 101 6.29 14.52 -3.93
CA ASP A 101 7.03 15.27 -4.93
C ASP A 101 6.89 14.55 -6.28
N ASP A 102 5.93 14.97 -7.09
CA ASP A 102 5.56 14.30 -8.34
C ASP A 102 6.57 14.53 -9.46
N GLU A 103 7.24 15.68 -9.47
CA GLU A 103 8.35 15.96 -10.39
C GLU A 103 9.49 14.95 -10.16
N GLY A 104 10.05 14.92 -8.94
CA GLY A 104 11.13 13.99 -8.60
C GLY A 104 10.71 12.52 -8.67
N ALA A 105 9.45 12.20 -8.36
CA ALA A 105 8.98 10.82 -8.44
C ALA A 105 8.84 10.30 -9.88
N ASN A 106 8.49 11.15 -10.85
CA ASN A 106 8.28 10.74 -12.24
C ASN A 106 9.57 10.66 -13.06
N GLU A 107 10.69 11.19 -12.54
CA GLU A 107 12.04 11.01 -13.10
C GLU A 107 12.62 9.62 -12.82
N ILE A 108 12.11 8.92 -11.79
CA ILE A 108 12.60 7.60 -11.40
C ILE A 108 12.06 6.52 -12.34
N ASP A 109 12.95 5.69 -12.86
CA ASP A 109 12.58 4.52 -13.65
C ASP A 109 11.63 3.60 -12.87
N ASP A 110 10.66 3.00 -13.59
CA ASP A 110 9.62 2.14 -13.00
C ASP A 110 8.71 2.82 -11.95
N CYS A 111 8.75 4.16 -11.81
CA CYS A 111 7.82 4.94 -11.00
C CYS A 111 6.81 5.70 -11.87
N ARG A 112 5.55 5.78 -11.43
CA ARG A 112 4.56 6.73 -11.96
C ARG A 112 3.77 7.37 -10.83
N ALA A 113 3.87 8.68 -10.69
CA ALA A 113 3.13 9.47 -9.71
C ALA A 113 1.96 10.20 -10.36
N TYR A 114 0.81 10.18 -9.68
CA TYR A 114 -0.44 10.83 -10.09
C TYR A 114 -0.97 11.66 -8.92
N ASN A 115 -1.43 12.88 -9.20
CA ASN A 115 -2.10 13.78 -8.26
C ASN A 115 -3.55 14.08 -8.70
N VAL A 116 -4.29 14.79 -7.85
CA VAL A 116 -5.68 15.23 -8.08
C VAL A 116 -5.76 16.62 -8.68
#